data_AF-A0ABD1FL35-F1
#
_entry.id   AF-A0ABD1FL35-F1
#
_cell.length_a   1.000
_cell.length_b   1.000
_cell.length_c   1.000
_cell.angle_alpha   90.00
_cell.angle_beta   90.00
_cell.angle_gamma   90.00
#
_symmetry.space_group_name_H-M   'P 1'
#
loop_
_entity.id
_entity.type
_entity.pdbx_description
1 polymer ?
#
loop_
_entity_poly.entity_id
_entity_poly.type
_entity_poly.pdbx_seq_one_letter_code
_entity_poly.pdbx_strand_id
1 'polypeptide(L)'
;MGTPETSREPCPDRILDDVGGAFGMGVVGGAAFHFLKGIYNSPKGERLAGGSQAVRMNAPRVGGSFAVWGGLFSTFDCTMVYMRQKEDPWNSIIAGATTGGLLEIWTST
;
A
#
# COMPACT_ATOMS: atom_id res chain seq x y z
N MET A 1 1.37 37.60 -9.67
CA MET A 1 0.21 36.71 -9.88
C MET A 1 0.65 35.33 -9.41
N GLY A 2 0.51 35.03 -8.12
CA GLY A 2 0.90 33.74 -7.56
C GLY A 2 -0.01 32.65 -8.12
N THR A 3 0.58 31.56 -8.57
CA THR A 3 -0.12 30.38 -9.09
C THR A 3 -1.25 29.97 -8.15
N PRO A 4 -2.42 29.58 -8.68
CA PRO A 4 -3.54 29.19 -7.85
C PRO A 4 -3.16 27.91 -7.10
N GLU A 5 -3.06 28.00 -5.78
CA GLU A 5 -2.98 26.91 -4.80
C GLU A 5 -4.28 26.08 -4.84
N THR A 6 -4.59 25.46 -5.97
CA THR A 6 -5.78 24.64 -6.23
C THR A 6 -5.47 23.50 -7.20
N SER A 7 -4.33 22.81 -7.01
CA SER A 7 -3.94 21.63 -7.82
C SER A 7 -3.64 20.41 -6.95
N ARG A 8 -4.25 20.32 -5.76
CA ARG A 8 -4.30 19.10 -4.94
C ARG A 8 -5.67 18.48 -5.10
N GLU A 9 -5.73 17.23 -5.55
CA GLU A 9 -6.98 16.48 -5.61
C GLU A 9 -7.63 16.48 -4.22
N PRO A 10 -8.93 16.82 -4.12
CA PRO A 10 -9.62 16.87 -2.84
C PRO A 10 -9.62 15.48 -2.18
N CYS A 11 -9.45 15.43 -0.86
CA CYS A 11 -9.82 14.21 -0.13
C CYS A 11 -11.35 14.03 -0.35
N PRO A 12 -11.84 12.87 -0.85
CA PRO A 12 -11.25 11.53 -0.74
C PRO A 12 -10.55 10.97 -1.98
N ASP A 13 -10.50 11.67 -3.11
CA ASP A 13 -9.98 11.12 -4.38
C ASP A 13 -8.50 10.71 -4.26
N ARG A 14 -7.69 11.53 -3.60
CA ARG A 14 -6.27 11.22 -3.30
C ARG A 14 -6.09 9.94 -2.50
N ILE A 15 -7.00 9.62 -1.57
CA ILE A 15 -6.94 8.39 -0.77
C ILE A 15 -7.21 7.18 -1.67
N LEU A 16 -8.20 7.29 -2.57
CA LEU A 16 -8.53 6.21 -3.50
C LEU A 16 -7.38 5.94 -4.48
N ASP A 17 -6.74 7.00 -4.99
CA ASP A 17 -5.59 6.86 -5.89
C ASP A 17 -4.35 6.30 -5.17
N ASP A 18 -4.08 6.72 -3.94
CA ASP A 18 -2.97 6.17 -3.15
C ASP A 18 -3.20 4.69 -2.76
N VAL A 19 -4.44 4.33 -2.39
CA VAL A 19 -4.84 2.93 -2.12
C VAL A 19 -4.69 2.08 -3.37
N GLY A 20 -5.20 2.57 -4.51
CA GLY A 20 -5.13 1.87 -5.79
C GLY A 20 -3.70 1.70 -6.29
N GLY A 21 -2.88 2.76 -6.19
CA GLY A 21 -1.47 2.76 -6.53
C GLY A 21 -0.68 1.79 -5.65
N ALA A 22 -0.88 1.84 -4.33
CA ALA A 22 -0.22 0.93 -3.40
C ALA A 22 -0.66 -0.53 -3.60
N PHE A 23 -1.94 -0.78 -3.85
CA PHE A 23 -2.45 -2.10 -4.22
C PHE A 23 -1.76 -2.62 -5.48
N GLY A 24 -1.70 -1.81 -6.53
CA GLY A 24 -1.04 -2.15 -7.79
C GLY A 24 0.43 -2.51 -7.59
N MET A 25 1.18 -1.67 -6.87
CA MET A 25 2.59 -1.96 -6.53
C MET A 25 2.72 -3.27 -5.76
N GLY A 26 1.86 -3.50 -4.76
CA GLY A 26 1.88 -4.71 -3.93
C GLY A 26 1.51 -5.98 -4.71
N VAL A 27 0.54 -5.93 -5.62
CA VAL A 27 0.16 -7.07 -6.47
C VAL A 27 1.27 -7.38 -7.47
N VAL A 28 1.84 -6.37 -8.14
CA VAL A 28 2.89 -6.59 -9.16
C VAL A 28 4.17 -7.09 -8.50
N GLY A 29 4.63 -6.42 -7.43
CA GLY A 29 5.82 -6.83 -6.69
C GLY A 29 5.64 -8.18 -5.99
N GLY A 30 4.49 -8.40 -5.36
CA GLY A 30 4.13 -9.65 -4.72
C GLY A 30 4.03 -10.80 -5.72
N ALA A 31 3.41 -10.59 -6.89
CA ALA A 31 3.35 -11.58 -7.95
C ALA A 31 4.76 -11.97 -8.44
N ALA A 32 5.62 -11.00 -8.76
CA ALA A 32 6.98 -11.30 -9.21
C ALA A 32 7.77 -12.13 -8.17
N PHE A 33 7.75 -11.69 -6.91
CA PHE A 33 8.47 -12.37 -5.83
C PHE A 33 7.92 -13.77 -5.55
N HIS A 34 6.60 -13.93 -5.42
CA HIS A 34 5.97 -15.22 -5.14
C HIS A 34 6.00 -16.17 -6.34
N PHE A 35 6.05 -15.66 -7.57
CA PHE A 35 6.25 -16.47 -8.77
C PHE A 35 7.65 -17.09 -8.81
N LEU A 36 8.69 -16.27 -8.63
CA LEU A 36 10.08 -16.72 -8.56
C LEU A 36 10.29 -17.72 -7.41
N LYS A 37 9.77 -17.39 -6.23
CA LYS A 37 9.81 -18.28 -5.06
C LYS A 37 9.05 -19.58 -5.31
N GLY A 38 7.88 -19.51 -5.94
CA GLY A 38 7.07 -20.68 -6.30
C GLY A 38 7.78 -21.59 -7.30
N ILE A 39 8.41 -21.04 -8.34
CA ILE A 39 9.20 -21.81 -9.31
C ILE A 39 10.40 -22.49 -8.64
N TYR A 40 11.09 -21.79 -7.74
CA TYR A 40 12.29 -22.31 -7.07
C TYR A 40 11.97 -23.43 -6.09
N ASN A 41 10.87 -23.30 -5.34
CA ASN A 41 10.48 -24.25 -4.31
C ASN A 41 9.63 -25.42 -4.83
N SER A 42 9.22 -25.41 -6.11
CA SER A 42 8.37 -26.44 -6.70
C SER A 42 9.17 -27.62 -7.30
N PRO A 43 8.64 -28.85 -7.21
CA PRO A 43 9.26 -30.05 -7.78
C PRO A 43 9.40 -29.96 -9.30
N LYS A 44 10.39 -30.69 -9.85
CA LYS A 44 10.66 -30.73 -11.30
C LYS A 44 9.41 -31.25 -12.04
N GLY A 45 8.91 -30.47 -13.00
CA GLY A 45 7.68 -30.76 -13.76
C GLY A 45 6.53 -29.80 -13.44
N GLU A 46 6.39 -29.37 -12.19
CA GLU A 46 5.27 -28.53 -11.72
C GLU A 46 5.69 -27.09 -11.40
N ARG A 47 6.83 -26.64 -11.94
CA ARG A 47 7.40 -25.32 -11.60
C ARG A 47 6.50 -24.14 -12.01
N LEU A 48 5.90 -24.22 -13.19
CA LEU A 48 4.99 -23.18 -13.68
C LEU A 48 3.63 -23.24 -12.96
N ALA A 49 3.13 -24.44 -12.67
CA ALA A 49 1.91 -24.63 -11.89
C ALA A 49 2.09 -24.14 -10.44
N GLY A 50 3.17 -24.51 -9.77
CA GLY A 50 3.49 -24.06 -8.41
C GLY A 50 3.82 -22.57 -8.34
N GLY A 51 4.49 -22.01 -9.35
CA GLY A 51 4.68 -20.56 -9.50
C GLY A 51 3.37 -19.80 -9.61
N SER A 52 2.49 -20.21 -10.53
CA SER A 52 1.18 -19.57 -10.72
C SER A 52 0.24 -19.73 -9.52
N GLN A 53 0.26 -20.89 -8.86
CA GLN A 53 -0.49 -21.12 -7.62
C GLN A 53 0.03 -20.24 -6.47
N ALA A 54 1.35 -20.09 -6.34
CA ALA A 54 1.95 -19.20 -5.34
C ALA A 54 1.58 -17.72 -5.57
N VAL A 55 1.53 -17.27 -6.82
CA VAL A 55 1.07 -15.92 -7.18
C VAL A 55 -0.40 -15.74 -6.79
N ARG A 56 -1.28 -16.66 -7.20
CA ARG A 56 -2.72 -16.58 -6.92
C ARG A 56 -3.04 -16.50 -5.43
N MET A 57 -2.30 -17.24 -4.61
CA MET A 57 -2.53 -17.28 -3.17
C MET A 57 -1.97 -16.07 -2.42
N ASN A 58 -0.86 -15.47 -2.90
CA ASN A 58 -0.11 -14.48 -2.12
C ASN A 58 -0.13 -13.07 -2.71
N ALA A 59 -0.20 -12.90 -4.05
CA ALA A 59 -0.20 -11.58 -4.68
C ALA A 59 -1.36 -10.67 -4.21
N PRO A 60 -2.63 -11.12 -4.14
CA PRO A 60 -3.71 -10.27 -3.61
C PRO A 60 -3.57 -9.99 -2.11
N ARG A 61 -2.94 -10.91 -1.35
CA ARG A 61 -2.69 -10.72 0.09
C ARG A 61 -1.66 -9.61 0.31
N VAL A 62 -0.55 -9.64 -0.43
CA VAL A 62 0.49 -8.59 -0.39
C VAL A 62 -0.09 -7.27 -0.91
N GLY A 63 -0.82 -7.29 -2.03
CA GLY A 63 -1.52 -6.13 -2.56
C GLY A 63 -2.46 -5.48 -1.54
N GLY A 64 -3.28 -6.29 -0.85
CA GLY A 64 -4.19 -5.81 0.18
C GLY A 64 -3.47 -5.17 1.37
N SER A 65 -2.37 -5.75 1.84
CA SER A 65 -1.57 -5.15 2.91
C SER A 65 -0.98 -3.80 2.51
N PHE A 66 -0.47 -3.67 1.28
CA PHE A 66 0.03 -2.40 0.74
C PHE A 66 -1.09 -1.37 0.56
N ALA A 67 -2.28 -1.80 0.10
CA ALA A 67 -3.45 -0.95 -0.04
C ALA A 67 -3.91 -0.36 1.31
N VAL A 68 -3.97 -1.20 2.35
CA VAL A 68 -4.30 -0.78 3.72
C VAL A 68 -3.26 0.21 4.24
N TRP A 69 -1.97 -0.06 4.01
CA TRP A 69 -0.90 0.85 4.40
C TRP A 69 -1.00 2.22 3.68
N GLY A 70 -1.17 2.22 2.36
CA GLY A 70 -1.35 3.46 1.58
C GLY A 70 -2.59 4.24 2.00
N GLY A 71 -3.72 3.56 2.22
CA GLY A 71 -4.96 4.19 2.67
C GLY A 71 -4.89 4.75 4.08
N LEU A 72 -4.28 4.04 5.02
CA LEU A 72 -4.06 4.55 6.38
C LEU A 72 -3.14 5.76 6.36
N PHE A 73 -2.03 5.71 5.63
CA PHE A 73 -1.11 6.83 5.52
C PHE A 73 -1.81 8.10 4.99
N SER A 74 -2.55 7.98 3.88
CA SER A 74 -3.22 9.12 3.25
C SER A 74 -4.45 9.62 4.05
N THR A 75 -5.16 8.74 4.77
CA THR A 75 -6.25 9.16 5.67
C THR A 75 -5.72 9.95 6.86
N PHE A 76 -4.59 9.55 7.47
CA PHE A 76 -3.96 10.31 8.55
C PHE A 76 -3.41 11.67 8.06
N ASP A 77 -2.81 11.71 6.87
CA ASP A 77 -2.33 12.96 6.25
C ASP A 77 -3.49 13.94 5.97
N CYS A 78 -4.55 13.48 5.29
CA CYS A 78 -5.76 14.27 5.02
C CYS A 78 -6.42 14.78 6.33
N THR A 79 -6.51 13.94 7.36
CA THR A 79 -7.13 14.33 8.65
C THR A 79 -6.32 15.40 9.37
N MET A 80 -4.99 15.29 9.37
CA MET A 80 -4.14 16.31 10.00
C MET A 80 -4.10 17.62 9.23
N VAL A 81 -4.12 17.60 7.90
CA VAL A 81 -4.25 18.82 7.08
C VAL A 81 -5.60 19.49 7.35
N TYR A 82 -6.69 18.72 7.45
CA TYR A 82 -8.01 19.26 7.79
C TYR A 82 -8.03 19.94 9.18
N MET A 83 -7.45 19.29 10.19
CA MET A 83 -7.46 19.81 11.57
C MET A 83 -6.48 20.97 11.82
N ARG A 84 -5.29 20.96 11.22
CA ARG A 84 -4.24 21.96 11.48
C ARG A 84 -4.12 23.06 10.44
N GLN A 85 -4.71 22.90 9.25
CA GLN A 85 -4.58 23.82 8.11
C GLN A 85 -3.10 24.19 7.81
N LYS A 86 -2.18 23.30 8.18
CA LYS A 86 -0.73 23.43 7.98
C LYS A 86 -0.18 22.11 7.46
N GLU A 87 0.67 22.21 6.45
CA GLU A 87 1.39 21.08 5.87
C GLU A 87 2.82 21.05 6.42
N ASP A 88 2.98 20.44 7.60
CA ASP A 88 4.29 20.24 8.20
C ASP A 88 4.79 18.81 7.95
N PRO A 89 6.10 18.58 7.73
CA PRO A 89 6.68 17.23 7.59
C PRO A 89 6.37 16.29 8.76
N TRP A 90 6.01 16.86 9.91
CA TRP A 90 5.52 16.14 11.09
C TRP A 90 4.23 15.34 10.84
N ASN A 91 3.35 15.78 9.93
CA ASN A 91 2.14 15.03 9.58
C ASN A 91 2.51 13.68 8.94
N SER A 92 3.44 13.67 7.99
CA SER A 92 3.86 12.43 7.34
C SER A 92 4.62 11.49 8.28
N ILE A 93 5.39 12.02 9.23
CA ILE A 93 6.09 11.22 10.26
C ILE A 93 5.08 10.57 11.21
N ILE A 94 4.10 11.32 11.71
CA ILE A 94 3.05 10.80 12.60
C ILE A 94 2.14 9.82 11.84
N ALA A 95 1.75 10.13 10.61
CA ALA A 95 0.95 9.25 9.77
C ALA A 95 1.65 7.92 9.53
N GLY A 96 2.95 7.94 9.21
CA GLY A 96 3.77 6.75 9.05
C GLY A 96 3.89 5.93 10.34
N ALA A 97 4.14 6.58 11.48
CA ALA A 97 4.24 5.90 12.78
C ALA A 97 2.90 5.28 13.22
N THR A 98 1.79 5.99 13.03
CA THR A 98 0.45 5.52 13.41
C THR A 98 0.01 4.37 12.51
N THR A 99 0.28 4.48 11.20
CA THR A 99 0.02 3.42 10.23
C THR A 99 0.85 2.18 10.54
N GLY A 100 2.15 2.35 10.83
CA GLY A 100 3.04 1.26 11.21
C GLY A 100 2.59 0.54 12.48
N GLY A 101 2.28 1.30 13.55
CA GLY A 101 1.80 0.72 14.81
C GLY A 101 0.46 0.01 14.68
N LEU A 102 -0.48 0.55 13.89
CA LEU A 102 -1.76 -0.10 13.63
C LEU A 102 -1.61 -1.40 12.83
N LEU A 103 -0.77 -1.40 11.79
CA LEU A 103 -0.50 -2.59 11.00
C LEU A 103 0.22 -3.67 11.82
N GLU A 104 1.17 -3.29 12.68
CA GLU A 104 1.85 -4.23 13.57
C GLU A 104 0.88 -4.93 14.53
N ILE A 105 -0.08 -4.18 15.09
CA ILE A 105 -1.18 -4.73 15.90
C ILE A 105 -2.05 -5.68 15.06
N TRP A 106 -2.42 -5.28 13.84
CA TRP A 106 -3.29 -6.08 12.96
C TRP A 106 -2.62 -7.36 12.44
N THR A 107 -1.29 -7.37 12.32
CA THR A 107 -0.52 -8.57 11.93
C THR A 107 -0.10 -9.48 13.09
N SER A 108 -0.23 -9.02 14.35
CA SER A 108 0.16 -9.77 15.56
C SER A 108 -0.97 -10.57 16.22
N THR A 109 -2.19 -10.57 15.66
CA THR A 109 -3.31 -11.42 16.11
C THR A 109 -3.55 -12.56 15.12
#